data_AF-A0A7X7UTV5-F1
#
_entry.id   AF-A0A7X7UTV5-F1
#
_cell.length_a   1.000
_cell.length_b   1.000
_cell.length_c   1.000
_cell.angle_alpha   90.00
_cell.angle_beta   90.00
_cell.angle_gamma   90.00
#
_symmetry.space_group_name_H-M   'P 1'
#
loop_
_entity.id
_entity.type
_entity.pdbx_description
1 polymer ?
#
loop_
_entity_poly.entity_id
_entity_poly.type
_entity_poly.pdbx_seq_one_letter_code
_entity_poly.pdbx_strand_id
1 'polypeptide(L)'
;MNPAVGMGERIVGIANGYVGSIDYNLLSKKGDFLPGNTKCNKFVYDVLLQAGASPGLPNQPGRWGMPGPKPPIAAQWANANYNISGWVVVSSPMPGDVASFSGHVGIVSGNGLTISATLHNGVVRNDWGFRTGRTPVFRRFVGYSQYY
;
A
#
# COMPACT_ATOMS: atom_id res chain seq x y z
N MET A 1 -4.98 11.36 22.09
CA MET A 1 -5.37 10.02 21.59
C MET A 1 -4.26 9.50 20.71
N ASN A 2 -3.83 8.25 20.87
CA ASN A 2 -2.80 7.65 20.01
C ASN A 2 -3.37 7.52 18.59
N PRO A 3 -2.79 8.17 17.55
CA PRO A 3 -3.31 8.15 16.19
C PRO A 3 -3.33 6.74 15.56
N ALA A 4 -2.68 5.74 16.18
CA ALA A 4 -2.70 4.36 15.72
C ALA A 4 -3.96 3.57 16.15
N VAL A 5 -4.69 3.99 17.19
CA VAL A 5 -5.88 3.28 17.67
C VAL A 5 -7.00 3.39 16.63
N GLY A 6 -7.53 2.24 16.18
CA GLY A 6 -8.55 2.16 15.13
C GLY A 6 -8.02 2.44 13.71
N MET A 7 -6.71 2.72 13.54
CA MET A 7 -6.16 3.04 12.22
C MET A 7 -6.29 1.87 11.24
N GLY A 8 -6.07 0.64 11.71
CA GLY A 8 -6.19 -0.55 10.87
C GLY A 8 -7.60 -0.71 10.28
N GLU A 9 -8.63 -0.54 11.12
CA GLU A 9 -10.04 -0.58 10.71
C GLU A 9 -10.36 0.53 9.70
N ARG A 10 -9.87 1.74 9.93
CA ARG A 10 -10.04 2.87 9.01
C ARG A 10 -9.40 2.60 7.65
N ILE A 11 -8.16 2.11 7.64
CA ILE A 11 -7.43 1.76 6.40
C ILE A 11 -8.21 0.70 5.62
N VAL A 12 -8.66 -0.37 6.29
CA VAL A 12 -9.42 -1.45 5.65
C VAL A 12 -10.78 -0.97 5.15
N GLY A 13 -11.49 -0.16 5.93
CA GLY A 13 -12.77 0.42 5.54
C GLY A 13 -12.66 1.25 4.26
N ILE A 14 -11.63 2.09 4.17
CA ILE A 14 -11.34 2.87 2.95
C ILE A 14 -10.96 1.93 1.79
N ALA A 15 -10.03 0.99 1.99
CA ALA A 15 -9.62 0.05 0.96
C ALA A 15 -10.80 -0.75 0.36
N ASN A 16 -11.75 -1.15 1.20
CA ASN A 16 -12.96 -1.84 0.78
C ASN A 16 -13.84 -1.00 -0.14
N GLY A 17 -13.93 0.32 0.09
CA GLY A 17 -14.68 1.23 -0.77
C GLY A 17 -14.15 1.31 -2.21
N TYR A 18 -12.91 0.87 -2.44
CA TYR A 18 -12.30 0.82 -3.76
C TYR A 18 -12.43 -0.54 -4.46
N VAL A 19 -12.86 -1.60 -3.77
CA VAL A 19 -12.96 -2.94 -4.40
C VAL A 19 -13.90 -2.88 -5.62
N GLY A 20 -13.44 -3.37 -6.76
CA GLY A 20 -14.14 -3.28 -8.04
C GLY A 20 -13.80 -2.04 -8.87
N SER A 21 -13.05 -1.07 -8.32
CA SER A 21 -12.60 0.11 -9.07
C SER A 21 -11.58 -0.26 -10.14
N ILE A 22 -11.85 0.16 -11.37
CA ILE A 22 -10.95 0.01 -12.53
C ILE A 22 -9.95 1.16 -12.68
N ASP A 23 -10.03 2.20 -11.85
CA ASP A 23 -9.17 3.39 -11.91
C ASP A 23 -7.68 3.07 -11.78
N TYR A 24 -7.38 1.99 -11.05
CA TYR A 24 -6.02 1.57 -10.74
C TYR A 24 -5.52 0.43 -11.65
N ASN A 25 -6.29 0.03 -12.67
CA ASN A 25 -5.81 -0.94 -13.64
C ASN A 25 -4.70 -0.32 -14.53
N LEU A 26 -4.06 -1.15 -15.34
CA LEU A 26 -2.94 -0.75 -16.19
C LEU A 26 -3.32 0.29 -17.24
N LEU A 27 -4.52 0.19 -17.82
CA LEU A 27 -4.99 1.01 -18.93
C LEU A 27 -5.56 2.37 -18.49
N SER A 28 -6.01 2.48 -17.24
CA SER A 28 -6.57 3.69 -16.67
C SER A 28 -5.49 4.72 -16.33
N LYS A 29 -5.86 6.00 -16.32
CA LYS A 29 -5.07 7.08 -15.72
C LYS A 29 -5.55 7.33 -14.28
N LYS A 30 -4.64 7.52 -13.33
CA LYS A 30 -4.98 7.92 -11.96
C LYS A 30 -4.04 9.02 -11.44
N GLY A 31 -4.54 10.26 -11.46
CA GLY A 31 -3.70 11.44 -11.17
C GLY A 31 -2.48 11.46 -12.11
N ASP A 32 -1.29 11.51 -11.53
CA ASP A 32 -0.01 11.53 -12.25
C ASP A 32 0.50 10.15 -12.70
N PHE A 33 -0.26 9.08 -12.45
CA PHE A 33 0.05 7.74 -12.94
C PHE A 33 -0.63 7.52 -14.30
N LEU A 34 0.18 7.54 -15.36
CA LEU A 34 -0.27 7.37 -16.74
C LEU A 34 -0.68 5.91 -17.05
N PRO A 35 -1.49 5.68 -18.10
CA PRO A 35 -1.69 4.36 -18.67
C PRO A 35 -0.36 3.65 -18.97
N GLY A 36 -0.34 2.32 -18.84
CA GLY A 36 0.86 1.50 -18.99
C GLY A 36 1.71 1.37 -17.72
N ASN A 37 1.43 2.15 -16.68
CA ASN A 37 2.11 2.02 -15.39
C ASN A 37 1.30 1.22 -14.38
N THR A 38 1.98 0.37 -13.61
CA THR A 38 1.39 -0.35 -12.47
C THR A 38 1.02 0.63 -11.36
N LYS A 39 -0.15 0.46 -10.74
CA LYS A 39 -0.70 1.42 -9.76
C LYS A 39 -0.97 0.81 -8.39
N CYS A 40 -0.35 -0.34 -8.08
CA CYS A 40 -0.46 -0.98 -6.77
C CYS A 40 0.00 -0.04 -5.64
N ASN A 41 1.14 0.63 -5.80
CA ASN A 41 1.64 1.61 -4.83
C ASN A 41 0.80 2.89 -4.77
N LYS A 42 0.23 3.34 -5.90
CA LYS A 42 -0.67 4.50 -5.94
C LYS A 42 -1.98 4.21 -5.20
N PHE A 43 -2.55 3.02 -5.39
CA PHE A 43 -3.71 2.56 -4.63
C PHE A 43 -3.44 2.57 -3.13
N VAL A 44 -2.34 1.94 -2.70
CA VAL A 44 -1.97 1.91 -1.28
C VAL A 44 -1.79 3.34 -0.76
N TYR A 45 -1.06 4.20 -1.47
CA TYR A 45 -0.88 5.59 -1.06
C TYR A 45 -2.20 6.36 -0.88
N ASP A 46 -3.14 6.26 -1.82
CA ASP A 46 -4.41 6.99 -1.75
C ASP A 46 -5.23 6.56 -0.54
N VAL A 47 -5.31 5.25 -0.29
CA VAL A 47 -5.98 4.72 0.90
C VAL A 47 -5.33 5.23 2.19
N LEU A 48 -4.00 5.13 2.27
CA LEU A 48 -3.25 5.55 3.46
C LEU A 48 -3.34 7.05 3.70
N LEU A 49 -3.29 7.86 2.63
CA LEU A 49 -3.46 9.31 2.71
C LEU A 49 -4.84 9.68 3.25
N GLN A 50 -5.91 9.05 2.73
CA GLN A 50 -7.28 9.27 3.20
C GLN A 50 -7.50 8.79 4.65
N ALA A 51 -6.75 7.77 5.08
CA ALA A 51 -6.76 7.30 6.46
C ALA A 51 -6.01 8.23 7.44
N GLY A 52 -5.14 9.10 6.94
CA GLY A 52 -4.23 9.92 7.77
C GLY A 52 -2.89 9.24 8.09
N ALA A 53 -2.59 8.11 7.44
CA ALA A 53 -1.40 7.28 7.62
C ALA A 53 -0.42 7.39 6.43
N SER A 54 -0.38 8.55 5.78
CA SER A 54 0.50 8.84 4.63
C SER A 54 1.95 8.35 4.84
N PRO A 55 2.47 7.52 3.94
CA PRO A 55 3.88 7.10 3.96
C PRO A 55 4.82 8.16 3.33
N GLY A 56 4.29 9.34 2.99
CA GLY A 56 5.01 10.39 2.27
C GLY A 56 5.24 10.08 0.78
N LEU A 57 6.03 10.94 0.13
CA LEU A 57 6.39 10.85 -1.28
C LEU A 57 7.92 10.85 -1.45
N PRO A 58 8.62 9.77 -1.02
CA PRO A 58 10.09 9.78 -0.92
C PRO A 58 10.81 9.71 -2.27
N ASN A 59 10.10 9.36 -3.36
CA ASN A 59 10.71 9.17 -4.66
C ASN A 59 10.64 10.46 -5.47
N GLN A 60 11.79 11.05 -5.81
CA GLN A 60 11.88 12.32 -6.53
C GLN A 60 11.27 12.26 -7.95
N PRO A 61 10.86 13.41 -8.53
CA PRO A 61 10.34 13.51 -9.90
C PRO A 61 11.29 12.94 -10.96
N GLY A 62 10.74 12.50 -12.10
CA GLY A 62 11.54 12.11 -13.27
C GLY A 62 11.99 10.65 -13.30
N ARG A 63 11.80 9.89 -12.21
CA ARG A 63 11.88 8.42 -12.26
C ARG A 63 10.63 7.82 -12.91
N TRP A 64 10.83 6.76 -13.70
CA TRP A 64 9.76 6.01 -14.38
C TRP A 64 8.89 6.84 -15.34
N GLY A 65 9.46 7.92 -15.90
CA GLY A 65 8.76 8.78 -16.86
C GLY A 65 7.56 9.53 -16.28
N MET A 66 7.49 9.67 -14.94
CA MET A 66 6.36 10.31 -14.28
C MET A 66 6.72 11.67 -13.65
N PRO A 67 5.83 12.68 -13.71
CA PRO A 67 6.04 13.97 -13.07
C PRO A 67 5.79 13.91 -11.56
N GLY A 68 6.46 14.78 -10.79
CA GLY A 68 6.22 14.96 -9.36
C GLY A 68 6.75 13.83 -8.46
N PRO A 69 6.84 14.08 -7.13
CA PRO A 69 7.31 13.10 -6.19
C PRO A 69 6.31 11.93 -6.05
N LYS A 70 6.81 10.71 -5.83
CA LYS A 70 6.03 9.46 -5.86
C LYS A 70 6.01 8.75 -4.51
N PRO A 71 4.91 8.04 -4.19
CA PRO A 71 4.84 7.21 -2.99
C PRO A 71 5.87 6.07 -3.04
N PRO A 72 6.15 5.42 -1.90
CA PRO A 72 7.06 4.29 -1.89
C PRO A 72 6.61 3.21 -2.87
N ILE A 73 7.53 2.70 -3.68
CA ILE A 73 7.27 1.60 -4.61
C ILE A 73 7.19 0.27 -3.86
N ALA A 74 6.65 -0.78 -4.50
CA ALA A 74 6.57 -2.11 -3.90
C ALA A 74 7.93 -2.60 -3.37
N ALA A 75 9.03 -2.40 -4.10
CA ALA A 75 10.36 -2.79 -3.63
C ALA A 75 10.80 -2.08 -2.33
N GLN A 76 10.36 -0.84 -2.08
CA GLN A 76 10.65 -0.12 -0.83
C GLN A 76 9.81 -0.66 0.32
N TRP A 77 8.53 -0.96 0.09
CA TRP A 77 7.69 -1.65 1.08
C TRP A 77 8.25 -3.04 1.44
N ALA A 78 8.76 -3.76 0.44
CA ALA A 78 9.34 -5.10 0.59
C ALA A 78 10.76 -5.13 1.18
N ASN A 79 11.45 -3.99 1.27
CA ASN A 79 12.78 -3.92 1.88
C ASN A 79 12.66 -3.59 3.37
N ALA A 80 12.85 -4.56 4.27
CA ALA A 80 12.72 -4.35 5.72
C ALA A 80 13.65 -3.26 6.29
N ASN A 81 14.76 -2.96 5.62
CA ASN A 81 15.73 -1.93 6.04
C ASN A 81 15.41 -0.53 5.50
N TYR A 82 14.42 -0.40 4.61
CA TYR A 82 14.00 0.90 4.10
C TYR A 82 13.10 1.60 5.13
N ASN A 83 13.43 2.83 5.53
CA ASN A 83 12.61 3.58 6.47
C ASN A 83 11.38 4.18 5.76
N ILE A 84 10.19 3.91 6.29
CA ILE A 84 8.94 4.54 5.86
C ILE A 84 8.35 5.21 7.10
N SER A 85 8.29 6.55 7.10
CA SER A 85 7.91 7.32 8.28
C SER A 85 6.56 6.88 8.87
N GLY A 86 6.56 6.51 10.14
CA GLY A 86 5.38 6.02 10.87
C GLY A 86 5.00 4.55 10.61
N TRP A 87 5.82 3.79 9.88
CA TRP A 87 5.55 2.40 9.52
C TRP A 87 6.68 1.45 9.95
N VAL A 88 6.38 0.53 10.86
CA VAL A 88 7.34 -0.48 11.37
C VAL A 88 7.10 -1.84 10.72
N VAL A 89 8.16 -2.64 10.57
CA VAL A 89 8.05 -4.03 10.10
C VAL A 89 7.47 -4.91 11.20
N VAL A 90 6.54 -5.80 10.85
CA VAL A 90 5.90 -6.73 11.79
C VAL A 90 5.94 -8.16 11.25
N SER A 91 6.01 -9.14 12.15
CA SER A 91 5.98 -10.58 11.81
C SER A 91 4.58 -11.19 11.90
N SER A 92 3.67 -10.56 12.64
CA SER A 92 2.28 -11.01 12.84
C SER A 92 1.32 -10.00 12.18
N PRO A 93 0.98 -10.20 10.90
CA PRO A 93 0.17 -9.24 10.16
C PRO A 93 -1.26 -9.13 10.71
N MET A 94 -1.81 -7.92 10.69
CA MET A 94 -3.16 -7.58 11.10
C MET A 94 -3.87 -6.77 10.01
N PRO A 95 -5.21 -6.73 10.01
CA PRO A 95 -5.97 -5.83 9.14
C PRO A 95 -5.47 -4.39 9.22
N GLY A 96 -5.19 -3.79 8.06
CA GLY A 96 -4.65 -2.44 7.91
C GLY A 96 -3.14 -2.37 7.70
N ASP A 97 -2.41 -3.46 7.95
CA ASP A 97 -1.00 -3.54 7.60
C ASP A 97 -0.81 -3.51 6.08
N VAL A 98 0.34 -3.02 5.63
CA VAL A 98 0.74 -3.09 4.22
C VAL A 98 1.58 -4.33 3.99
N ALA A 99 1.20 -5.14 3.00
CA ALA A 99 1.93 -6.31 2.56
C ALA A 99 2.64 -6.02 1.23
N SER A 100 3.91 -6.40 1.10
CA SER A 100 4.64 -6.29 -0.17
C SER A 100 5.56 -7.46 -0.44
N PHE A 101 5.53 -7.94 -1.69
CA PHE A 101 6.36 -9.05 -2.17
C PHE A 101 6.48 -8.99 -3.69
N SER A 102 7.67 -9.31 -4.23
CA SER A 102 7.91 -9.53 -5.68
C SER A 102 7.35 -8.45 -6.61
N GLY A 103 7.55 -7.17 -6.27
CA GLY A 103 7.11 -6.04 -7.11
C GLY A 103 5.63 -5.67 -6.95
N HIS A 104 4.91 -6.29 -6.01
CA HIS A 104 3.50 -5.98 -5.71
C HIS A 104 3.32 -5.50 -4.27
N VAL A 105 2.30 -4.67 -4.05
CA VAL A 105 1.97 -4.10 -2.74
C VAL A 105 0.45 -3.95 -2.57
N GLY A 106 -0.03 -4.17 -1.36
CA GLY A 106 -1.45 -4.15 -1.02
C GLY A 106 -1.67 -4.02 0.49
N ILE A 107 -2.93 -3.97 0.88
CA ILE A 107 -3.36 -3.79 2.27
C ILE A 107 -3.90 -5.12 2.79
N VAL A 108 -3.42 -5.58 3.93
CA VAL A 108 -4.00 -6.72 4.65
C VAL A 108 -5.41 -6.34 5.08
N SER A 109 -6.40 -7.13 4.69
CA SER A 109 -7.83 -6.84 4.95
C SER A 109 -8.45 -7.78 5.98
N GLY A 110 -7.79 -8.87 6.32
CA GLY A 110 -8.33 -9.94 7.14
C GLY A 110 -7.43 -11.16 7.15
N ASN A 111 -7.91 -12.24 7.77
CA ASN A 111 -7.19 -13.51 7.88
C ASN A 111 -6.78 -14.05 6.51
N GLY A 112 -5.48 -13.91 6.16
CA GLY A 112 -4.93 -14.38 4.90
C GLY A 112 -5.36 -13.60 3.65
N LEU A 113 -5.99 -12.42 3.80
CA LEU A 113 -6.55 -11.67 2.67
C LEU A 113 -5.94 -10.28 2.54
N THR A 114 -5.81 -9.85 1.30
CA THR A 114 -5.29 -8.54 0.89
C THR A 114 -6.23 -7.84 -0.08
N ILE A 115 -6.20 -6.52 -0.10
CA ILE A 115 -6.82 -5.66 -1.11
C ILE A 115 -5.71 -4.94 -1.86
N SER A 116 -5.71 -5.02 -3.19
CA SER A 116 -4.66 -4.41 -4.00
C SER A 116 -5.11 -4.13 -5.42
N ALA A 117 -4.48 -3.17 -6.08
CA ALA A 117 -4.69 -2.93 -7.51
C ALA A 117 -3.90 -3.93 -8.36
N THR A 118 -4.60 -4.60 -9.27
CA THR A 118 -4.04 -5.54 -10.26
C THR A 118 -3.93 -4.89 -11.64
N LEU A 119 -3.19 -5.52 -12.53
CA LEU A 119 -2.97 -5.00 -13.89
C LEU A 119 -4.28 -4.92 -14.70
N HIS A 120 -5.15 -5.92 -14.59
CA HIS A 120 -6.31 -6.05 -15.48
C HIS A 120 -7.64 -5.72 -14.77
N ASN A 121 -7.85 -6.25 -13.58
CA ASN A 121 -9.15 -6.22 -12.91
C ASN A 121 -9.32 -5.01 -11.98
N GLY A 122 -8.35 -4.09 -11.95
CA GLY A 122 -8.34 -2.99 -11.00
C GLY A 122 -8.17 -3.49 -9.57
N VAL A 123 -8.87 -2.86 -8.61
CA VAL A 123 -8.76 -3.17 -7.18
C VAL A 123 -9.56 -4.43 -6.84
N VAL A 124 -8.88 -5.46 -6.34
CA VAL A 124 -9.48 -6.73 -5.96
C VAL A 124 -9.10 -7.13 -4.54
N ARG A 125 -9.95 -7.95 -3.93
CA ARG A 125 -9.64 -8.68 -2.69
C ARG A 125 -9.23 -10.10 -3.04
N ASN A 126 -8.04 -10.54 -2.61
CA ASN A 126 -7.61 -11.94 -2.72
C ASN A 126 -6.48 -12.26 -1.73
N ASP A 127 -5.96 -13.47 -1.78
CA ASP A 127 -4.97 -14.06 -0.87
C ASP A 127 -3.51 -13.90 -1.33
N TRP A 128 -3.19 -13.06 -2.32
CA TRP A 128 -1.86 -13.06 -2.95
C TRP A 128 -0.71 -12.88 -1.95
N GLY A 129 -0.92 -12.12 -0.87
CA GLY A 129 0.09 -11.91 0.17
C GLY A 129 0.35 -13.13 1.05
N PHE A 130 -0.45 -14.19 0.97
CA PHE A 130 -0.42 -15.29 1.94
C PHE A 130 -0.30 -16.68 1.28
N ARG A 131 -0.17 -16.74 -0.05
CA ARG A 131 0.00 -18.00 -0.78
C ARG A 131 1.34 -18.66 -0.42
N THR A 132 1.32 -19.99 -0.36
CA THR A 132 2.50 -20.83 -0.09
C THR A 132 3.68 -20.44 -1.00
N GLY A 133 4.88 -20.40 -0.42
CA GLY A 133 6.12 -20.04 -1.12
C GLY A 133 6.36 -18.53 -1.26
N ARG A 134 5.51 -17.68 -0.66
CA ARG A 134 5.71 -16.24 -0.61
C ARG A 134 6.17 -15.81 0.78
N THR A 135 7.08 -14.84 0.81
CA THR A 135 7.61 -14.24 2.05
C THR A 135 7.45 -12.72 2.01
N PRO A 136 6.22 -12.19 2.10
CA PRO A 136 6.01 -10.75 2.09
C PRO A 136 6.59 -10.09 3.32
N VAL A 137 6.99 -8.83 3.16
CA VAL A 137 7.21 -7.93 4.28
C VAL A 137 5.88 -7.27 4.62
N PHE A 138 5.55 -7.30 5.90
CA PHE A 138 4.39 -6.62 6.46
C PHE A 138 4.83 -5.40 7.24
N ARG A 139 4.11 -4.29 7.07
CA ARG A 139 4.36 -3.06 7.80
C ARG A 139 3.10 -2.51 8.45
N ARG A 140 3.22 -2.07 9.70
CA ARG A 140 2.14 -1.52 10.50
C ARG A 140 2.35 -0.04 10.78
N PHE A 141 1.29 0.75 10.64
CA PHE A 141 1.32 2.14 11.05
C PHE A 141 1.31 2.28 12.58
N VAL A 142 2.25 3.04 13.13
CA VAL A 142 2.39 3.29 14.57
C VAL A 142 2.31 4.77 14.94
N GLY A 143 2.07 5.65 13.96
CA GLY A 143 2.06 7.10 14.14
C GLY A 143 3.41 7.75 13.83
N TYR A 144 3.40 9.07 13.63
CA TYR A 144 4.60 9.86 13.30
C TYR A 144 5.39 10.33 14.53
N SER A 145 5.13 9.75 15.70
CA SER A 145 5.83 10.15 16.92
C SER A 145 7.30 9.74 16.82
N GLN A 146 8.19 10.66 17.18
CA GLN A 146 9.65 10.47 17.27
C GLN A 146 10.11 9.43 18.31
N TYR A 147 9.18 8.78 19.01
CA TYR A 147 9.45 7.84 20.11
C TYR A 147 9.03 6.39 19.78
N TYR A 148 8.74 6.09 18.51
CA TYR A 148 8.58 4.74 17.97
C TYR A 148 9.56 4.49 16.84
#